data_AF-A0A1G2KXP5-F1
#
_entry.id   AF-A0A1G2KXP5-F1
#
_cell.length_a   1.000
_cell.length_b   1.000
_cell.length_c   1.000
_cell.angle_alpha   90.00
_cell.angle_beta   90.00
_cell.angle_gamma   90.00
#
_symmetry.space_group_name_H-M   'P 1'
#
loop_
_entity.id
_entity.type
_entity.pdbx_description
1 polymer ?
#
loop_
_entity_poly.entity_id
_entity_poly.type
_entity_poly.pdbx_seq_one_letter_code
_entity_poly.pdbx_strand_id
1 'polypeptide(L)'
;MPKSWEDSVEEYCKKYNIPLLYLAETLYEPKVVPMIRGKAFEFSVMMALQEILPLAEWVVDKPVMNAQMGLHDVDVRVLHKPTGKIIRIECKLAKKGGYRLFPDGHSEIRVKCMRSRTLGPAKVKELAPKMGISEGVLAIHNDQYIPSDFDIVVSSIGNAFYTTDKTTGLFEWSPSKKANDFLDKLGFTGKENLRDFAFKTMFAVKASNLAIGVSGVICTRELCRDTTACNFIPNYPIISFEKNAQKPANRWVPLREVLRLFDEFVRI
;
A
#
# COMPACT_ATOMS: atom_id res chain seq x y z
N MET A 1 -6.72 -22.70 28.54
CA MET A 1 -7.57 -22.36 27.38
C MET A 1 -7.01 -21.09 26.76
N PRO A 2 -6.98 -20.95 25.42
CA PRO A 2 -6.64 -19.66 24.81
C PRO A 2 -7.65 -18.60 25.30
N LYS A 3 -7.16 -17.39 25.59
CA LYS A 3 -8.03 -16.27 25.97
C LYS A 3 -9.06 -16.03 24.87
N SER A 4 -10.29 -15.70 25.26
CA SER A 4 -11.30 -15.25 24.29
C SER A 4 -10.86 -13.92 23.66
N TRP A 5 -11.43 -13.58 22.49
CA TRP A 5 -11.11 -12.28 21.86
C TRP A 5 -11.68 -11.13 22.69
N GLU A 6 -12.81 -11.37 23.37
CA GLU A 6 -13.46 -10.46 24.30
C GLU A 6 -12.53 -10.09 25.46
N ASP A 7 -11.95 -11.09 26.13
CA ASP A 7 -11.00 -10.88 27.23
C ASP A 7 -9.75 -10.10 26.76
N SER A 8 -9.30 -10.41 25.54
CA SER A 8 -8.13 -9.75 24.95
C SER A 8 -8.40 -8.28 24.63
N VAL A 9 -9.60 -7.95 24.14
CA VAL A 9 -10.04 -6.57 23.90
C VAL A 9 -10.22 -5.82 25.22
N GLU A 10 -10.82 -6.45 26.23
CA GLU A 10 -10.99 -5.81 27.54
C GLU A 10 -9.63 -5.50 28.20
N GLU A 11 -8.69 -6.45 28.18
CA GLU A 11 -7.34 -6.25 28.70
C GLU A 11 -6.60 -5.16 27.92
N TYR A 12 -6.74 -5.13 26.59
CA TYR A 12 -6.18 -4.06 25.76
C TYR A 12 -6.74 -2.69 26.14
N CYS A 13 -8.06 -2.57 26.25
CA CYS A 13 -8.72 -1.33 26.65
C CYS A 13 -8.27 -0.85 28.04
N LYS A 14 -8.20 -1.76 29.02
CA LYS A 14 -7.67 -1.46 30.37
C LYS A 14 -6.22 -0.99 30.32
N LYS A 15 -5.37 -1.68 29.56
CA LYS A 15 -3.93 -1.37 29.45
C LYS A 15 -3.66 0.01 28.86
N TYR A 16 -4.48 0.44 27.88
CA TYR A 16 -4.29 1.71 27.18
C TYR A 16 -5.26 2.82 27.62
N ASN A 17 -5.98 2.62 28.73
CA ASN A 17 -6.97 3.56 29.26
C ASN A 17 -8.04 3.97 28.23
N ILE A 18 -8.50 3.01 27.43
CA ILE A 18 -9.57 3.21 26.46
C ILE A 18 -10.90 2.82 27.12
N PRO A 19 -11.89 3.73 27.22
CA PRO A 19 -13.20 3.38 27.75
C PRO A 19 -13.89 2.33 26.86
N LEU A 20 -14.01 1.09 27.35
CA LEU A 20 -14.59 -0.01 26.58
C LEU A 20 -16.00 0.31 26.06
N LEU A 21 -16.79 1.04 26.86
CA LEU A 21 -18.15 1.49 26.50
C LEU A 21 -18.19 2.35 25.22
N TYR A 22 -17.13 3.10 24.94
CA TYR A 22 -17.05 4.00 23.78
C TYR A 22 -16.10 3.46 22.69
N LEU A 23 -15.68 2.19 22.78
CA LEU A 23 -14.71 1.62 21.85
C LEU A 23 -15.23 1.66 20.41
N ALA A 24 -16.49 1.29 20.18
CA ALA A 24 -17.07 1.27 18.85
C ALA A 24 -17.11 2.67 18.22
N GLU A 25 -17.59 3.66 18.96
CA GLU A 25 -17.65 5.07 18.55
C GLU A 25 -16.25 5.61 18.24
N THR A 26 -15.27 5.29 19.10
CA THR A 26 -13.87 5.64 18.87
C THR A 26 -13.36 5.02 17.57
N LEU A 27 -13.70 3.76 17.29
CA LEU A 27 -13.28 3.06 16.06
C LEU A 27 -13.94 3.65 14.81
N TYR A 28 -15.14 4.23 14.91
CA TYR A 28 -15.85 4.89 13.81
C TYR A 28 -15.36 6.32 13.54
N GLU A 29 -14.48 6.88 14.37
CA GLU A 29 -13.96 8.22 14.12
C GLU A 29 -13.26 8.34 12.74
N PRO A 30 -13.48 9.44 11.99
CA PRO A 30 -12.92 9.62 10.65
C PRO A 30 -11.40 9.53 10.54
N LYS A 31 -10.68 9.79 11.65
CA LYS A 31 -9.23 9.65 11.74
C LYS A 31 -8.78 8.23 12.07
N VAL A 32 -9.59 7.47 12.82
CA VAL A 32 -9.27 6.12 13.30
C VAL A 32 -9.54 5.08 12.22
N VAL A 33 -10.69 5.14 11.53
CA VAL A 33 -11.06 4.18 10.47
C VAL A 33 -9.96 4.02 9.41
N PRO A 34 -9.36 5.09 8.85
CA PRO A 34 -8.28 4.94 7.89
C PRO A 34 -7.01 4.30 8.48
N MET A 35 -6.71 4.56 9.76
CA MET A 35 -5.55 3.99 10.44
C MET A 35 -5.69 2.49 10.64
N ILE A 36 -6.83 2.05 11.20
CA ILE A 36 -7.09 0.62 11.41
C ILE A 36 -7.18 -0.14 10.09
N ARG A 37 -7.75 0.46 9.03
CA ARG A 37 -7.79 -0.16 7.69
C ARG A 37 -6.40 -0.31 7.07
N GLY A 38 -5.54 0.70 7.25
CA GLY A 38 -4.14 0.60 6.82
C GLY A 38 -3.43 -0.55 7.53
N LYS A 39 -3.53 -0.61 8.86
CA LYS A 39 -2.91 -1.68 9.67
C LYS A 39 -3.49 -3.06 9.37
N ALA A 40 -4.80 -3.17 9.19
CA ALA A 40 -5.44 -4.42 8.79
C ALA A 40 -4.98 -4.90 7.41
N PHE A 41 -4.74 -3.98 6.48
CA PHE A 41 -4.24 -4.33 5.14
C PHE A 41 -2.84 -4.96 5.18
N GLU A 42 -1.96 -4.53 6.10
CA GLU A 42 -0.65 -5.16 6.32
C GLU A 42 -0.81 -6.66 6.66
N PHE A 43 -1.78 -7.01 7.53
CA PHE A 43 -2.10 -8.40 7.85
C PHE A 43 -2.72 -9.14 6.67
N SER A 44 -3.59 -8.50 5.89
CA SER A 44 -4.17 -9.11 4.68
C SER A 44 -3.10 -9.46 3.65
N VAL A 45 -2.09 -8.60 3.45
CA VAL A 45 -0.95 -8.88 2.58
C VAL A 45 -0.10 -10.03 3.13
N MET A 46 0.19 -10.02 4.44
CA MET A 46 0.93 -11.09 5.09
C MET A 46 0.25 -12.45 4.90
N MET A 47 -1.05 -12.54 5.19
CA MET A 47 -1.83 -13.77 5.02
C MET A 47 -1.85 -14.25 3.56
N ALA A 48 -2.10 -13.33 2.61
CA ALA A 48 -2.11 -13.69 1.19
C ALA A 48 -0.74 -14.23 0.72
N LEU A 49 0.36 -13.62 1.17
CA LEU A 49 1.71 -14.10 0.85
C LEU A 49 2.03 -15.45 1.50
N GLN A 50 1.56 -15.69 2.73
CA GLN A 50 1.71 -17.00 3.39
C GLN A 50 0.96 -18.12 2.65
N GLU A 51 -0.16 -17.80 2.01
CA GLU A 51 -0.89 -18.75 1.16
C GLU A 51 -0.21 -18.96 -0.20
N ILE A 52 0.38 -17.92 -0.78
CA ILE A 52 0.98 -17.97 -2.13
C ILE A 52 2.38 -18.60 -2.12
N LEU A 53 3.21 -18.30 -1.13
CA LEU A 53 4.63 -18.67 -1.14
C LEU A 53 4.86 -20.04 -0.50
N PRO A 54 5.73 -20.89 -1.10
CA PRO A 54 6.07 -22.18 -0.50
C PRO A 54 6.70 -22.03 0.89
N LEU A 55 6.02 -22.53 1.92
CA LEU A 55 6.47 -22.48 3.32
C LEU A 55 7.85 -23.12 3.54
N ALA A 56 8.26 -24.07 2.69
CA ALA A 56 9.58 -24.69 2.75
C ALA A 56 10.71 -23.72 2.40
N GLU A 57 10.44 -22.72 1.56
CA GLU A 57 11.43 -21.79 1.00
C GLU A 57 11.32 -20.38 1.59
N TRP A 58 10.12 -19.97 2.00
CA TRP A 58 9.84 -18.59 2.38
C TRP A 58 9.30 -18.50 3.81
N VAL A 59 9.65 -17.40 4.49
CA VAL A 59 9.02 -16.97 5.74
C VAL A 59 8.44 -15.59 5.51
N VAL A 60 7.17 -15.40 5.88
CA VAL A 60 6.48 -14.12 5.78
C VAL A 60 6.06 -13.72 7.19
N ASP A 61 6.48 -12.54 7.62
CA ASP A 61 6.14 -12.02 8.93
C ASP A 61 5.86 -10.52 8.91
N LYS A 62 5.14 -10.08 9.94
CA LYS A 62 4.96 -8.68 10.25
C LYS A 62 5.89 -8.30 11.41
N PRO A 63 6.95 -7.50 11.16
CA PRO A 63 7.87 -7.11 12.21
C PRO A 63 7.20 -6.17 13.22
N VAL A 64 7.58 -6.31 14.50
CA VAL A 64 7.20 -5.36 15.56
C VAL A 64 8.04 -4.10 15.39
N MET A 65 7.39 -2.93 15.40
CA MET A 65 7.98 -1.61 15.10
C MET A 65 9.32 -1.34 15.81
N ASN A 66 9.47 -1.76 17.06
CA ASN A 66 10.68 -1.51 17.86
C ASN A 66 11.85 -2.50 17.60
N ALA A 67 11.66 -3.51 16.75
CA ALA A 67 12.70 -4.50 16.40
C ALA A 67 13.56 -4.08 15.20
N GLN A 68 13.28 -2.93 14.58
CA GLN A 68 13.97 -2.44 13.40
C GLN A 68 14.92 -1.29 13.76
N MET A 69 16.21 -1.58 13.89
CA MET A 69 17.23 -0.55 13.87
C MET A 69 17.47 -0.15 12.40
N GLY A 70 16.74 0.85 11.89
CA GLY A 70 16.83 1.26 10.49
C GLY A 70 16.01 2.51 10.14
N LEU A 71 16.21 3.00 8.91
CA LEU A 71 15.63 4.27 8.42
C LEU A 71 14.10 4.27 8.24
N HIS A 72 13.48 3.11 8.00
CA HIS A 72 12.04 3.00 7.67
C HIS A 72 11.40 1.74 8.27
N ASP A 73 10.19 1.93 8.80
CA ASP A 73 9.33 0.84 9.29
C ASP A 73 8.87 0.00 8.10
N VAL A 74 9.31 -1.26 8.02
CA VAL A 74 8.84 -2.21 6.99
C VAL A 74 7.51 -2.81 7.43
N ASP A 75 6.47 -2.70 6.59
CA ASP A 75 5.13 -3.20 6.92
C ASP A 75 5.05 -4.73 6.98
N VAL A 76 5.62 -5.41 5.96
CA VAL A 76 5.70 -6.87 5.83
C VAL A 76 7.10 -7.27 5.37
N ARG A 77 7.65 -8.32 5.97
CA ARG A 77 8.96 -8.88 5.65
C ARG A 77 8.82 -10.27 5.03
N VAL A 78 9.57 -10.52 3.97
CA VAL A 78 9.65 -11.84 3.33
C VAL A 78 11.11 -12.29 3.30
N LEU A 79 11.43 -13.38 4.00
CA LEU A 79 12.75 -14.00 4.04
C LEU A 79 12.77 -15.22 3.12
N HIS A 80 13.73 -15.26 2.21
CA HIS A 80 14.05 -16.47 1.45
C HIS A 80 15.04 -17.31 2.25
N LYS A 81 14.59 -18.47 2.76
CA LYS A 81 15.38 -19.34 3.65
C LYS A 81 16.70 -19.80 3.02
N PRO A 82 16.75 -20.24 1.75
CA PRO A 82 17.99 -20.74 1.14
C PRO A 82 19.10 -19.68 1.02
N THR A 83 18.74 -18.42 0.69
CA THR A 83 19.74 -17.37 0.44
C THR A 83 19.91 -16.40 1.60
N GLY A 84 19.02 -16.44 2.59
CA GLY A 84 18.98 -15.48 3.70
C GLY A 84 18.57 -14.06 3.29
N LYS A 85 18.22 -13.82 2.02
CA LYS A 85 17.84 -12.50 1.52
C LYS A 85 16.45 -12.10 2.04
N ILE A 86 16.33 -10.85 2.43
CA ILE A 86 15.11 -10.24 2.94
C ILE A 86 14.54 -9.28 1.91
N ILE A 87 13.25 -9.42 1.61
CA ILE A 87 12.47 -8.50 0.80
C ILE A 87 11.59 -7.67 1.74
N ARG A 88 11.72 -6.36 1.66
CA ARG A 88 10.96 -5.37 2.45
C ARG A 88 9.76 -4.89 1.64
N ILE A 89 8.57 -5.07 2.19
CA ILE A 89 7.31 -4.74 1.52
C ILE A 89 6.64 -3.57 2.24
N GLU A 90 6.30 -2.54 1.47
CA GLU A 90 5.43 -1.44 1.89
C GLU A 90 3.98 -1.72 1.45
N CYS A 91 3.03 -1.61 2.39
CA CYS A 91 1.62 -1.87 2.14
C CYS A 91 0.86 -0.55 1.99
N LYS A 92 0.38 -0.25 0.78
CA LYS A 92 -0.38 0.97 0.50
C LYS A 92 -1.78 0.65 0.00
N LEU A 93 -2.75 1.46 0.39
CA LEU A 93 -4.10 1.35 -0.16
C LEU A 93 -4.25 2.24 -1.40
N ALA A 94 -5.14 1.86 -2.31
CA ALA A 94 -5.57 2.75 -3.38
C ALA A 94 -6.08 4.09 -2.81
N LYS A 95 -5.90 5.17 -3.58
CA LYS A 95 -6.51 6.46 -3.31
C LYS A 95 -8.03 6.28 -3.32
N LYS A 96 -8.72 6.88 -2.34
CA LYS A 96 -10.18 6.94 -2.31
C LYS A 96 -10.73 7.56 -3.59
N GLY A 97 -11.73 6.94 -4.21
CA GLY A 97 -12.23 7.37 -5.52
C GLY A 97 -11.13 7.42 -6.59
N GLY A 98 -10.08 6.61 -6.43
CA GLY A 98 -8.88 6.65 -7.26
C GLY A 98 -9.00 5.93 -8.59
N TYR A 99 -10.15 5.31 -8.87
CA TYR A 99 -10.45 4.67 -10.15
C TYR A 99 -10.88 5.71 -11.20
N ARG A 100 -10.33 5.62 -12.41
CA ARG A 100 -10.72 6.45 -13.55
C ARG A 100 -10.77 5.62 -14.82
N LEU A 101 -11.88 5.74 -15.56
CA LEU A 101 -12.02 5.22 -16.93
C LEU A 101 -11.84 6.38 -17.92
N PHE A 102 -11.03 6.18 -18.95
CA PHE A 102 -10.74 7.17 -19.98
C PHE A 102 -11.55 6.91 -21.27
N PRO A 103 -11.71 7.91 -22.15
CA PRO A 103 -12.54 7.80 -23.36
C PRO A 103 -12.08 6.73 -24.37
N ASP A 104 -10.77 6.48 -24.46
CA ASP A 104 -10.18 5.43 -25.29
C ASP A 104 -10.38 4.01 -24.71
N GLY A 105 -10.92 3.93 -23.49
CA GLY A 105 -11.29 2.71 -22.80
C GLY A 105 -10.23 2.19 -21.83
N HIS A 106 -9.03 2.77 -21.76
CA HIS A 106 -8.09 2.41 -20.71
C HIS A 106 -8.59 2.91 -19.35
N SER A 107 -8.13 2.27 -18.27
CA SER A 107 -8.50 2.66 -16.91
C SER A 107 -7.29 2.67 -16.00
N GLU A 108 -7.33 3.55 -15.00
CA GLU A 108 -6.27 3.73 -14.03
C GLU A 108 -6.79 3.61 -12.60
N ILE A 109 -5.93 3.12 -11.72
CA ILE A 109 -6.10 3.17 -10.27
C ILE A 109 -4.88 3.86 -9.67
N ARG A 110 -5.13 4.94 -8.93
CA ARG A 110 -4.08 5.66 -8.19
C ARG A 110 -3.84 5.00 -6.85
N VAL A 111 -2.59 4.70 -6.51
CA VAL A 111 -2.18 4.15 -5.21
C VAL A 111 -1.71 5.28 -4.30
N LYS A 112 -2.13 5.34 -3.03
CA LYS A 112 -1.63 6.38 -2.12
C LYS A 112 -0.27 5.99 -1.54
N CYS A 113 0.82 6.34 -2.22
CA CYS A 113 2.19 5.98 -1.85
C CYS A 113 2.97 7.18 -1.30
N MET A 114 2.53 7.70 -0.16
CA MET A 114 3.18 8.80 0.56
C MET A 114 3.40 8.43 2.03
N ARG A 115 4.35 9.10 2.68
CA ARG A 115 4.61 8.97 4.11
C ARG A 115 3.37 9.41 4.90
N SER A 116 3.12 8.76 6.03
CA SER A 116 2.03 9.16 6.94
C SER A 116 2.29 10.52 7.58
N ARG A 117 3.56 10.90 7.71
CA ARG A 117 4.04 12.18 8.23
C ARG A 117 5.05 12.79 7.28
N THR A 118 4.95 14.09 7.05
CA THR A 118 5.99 14.87 6.37
C THR A 118 7.24 14.93 7.24
N LEU A 119 8.41 14.87 6.61
CA LEU A 119 9.69 15.06 7.29
C LEU A 119 9.82 16.53 7.69
N GLY A 120 9.96 16.79 8.99
CA GLY A 120 10.32 18.10 9.50
C GLY A 120 11.80 18.43 9.25
N PRO A 121 12.21 19.70 9.39
CA PRO A 121 13.58 20.16 9.07
C PRO A 121 14.68 19.33 9.75
N ALA A 122 14.50 18.96 11.02
CA ALA A 122 15.47 18.15 11.75
C ALA A 122 15.66 16.75 11.11
N LYS A 123 14.58 16.12 10.66
CA LYS A 123 14.66 14.81 9.99
C LYS A 123 15.20 14.93 8.57
N VAL A 124 14.89 16.00 7.85
CA VAL A 124 15.51 16.27 6.54
C VAL A 124 17.03 16.35 6.69
N LYS A 125 17.52 17.15 7.63
CA LYS A 125 18.96 17.30 7.91
C LYS A 125 19.64 15.98 8.29
N GLU A 126 18.93 15.12 9.03
CA GLU A 126 19.44 13.80 9.43
C GLU A 126 19.50 12.80 8.27
N LEU A 127 18.47 12.76 7.42
CA LEU A 127 18.29 11.72 6.42
C LEU A 127 18.93 12.05 5.07
N ALA A 128 18.95 13.32 4.67
CA ALA A 128 19.57 13.80 3.43
C ALA A 128 20.97 13.19 3.16
N PRO A 129 21.96 13.28 4.06
CA PRO A 129 23.29 12.71 3.83
C PRO A 129 23.27 11.17 3.75
N LYS A 130 22.41 10.50 4.52
CA LYS A 130 22.28 9.03 4.51
C LYS A 130 21.68 8.51 3.19
N MET A 131 20.84 9.33 2.56
CA MET A 131 20.17 9.03 1.29
C MET A 131 21.00 9.49 0.07
N GLY A 132 22.07 10.25 0.28
CA GLY A 132 22.84 10.87 -0.82
C GLY A 132 22.05 11.95 -1.57
N ILE A 133 21.09 12.61 -0.90
CA ILE A 133 20.22 13.64 -1.48
C ILE A 133 20.49 14.96 -0.75
N SER A 134 20.49 16.09 -1.45
CA SER A 134 20.64 17.39 -0.78
C SER A 134 19.44 17.72 0.11
N GLU A 135 19.67 18.41 1.23
CA GLU A 135 18.61 18.82 2.16
C GLU A 135 17.49 19.61 1.45
N GLY A 136 17.85 20.50 0.53
CA GLY A 136 16.88 21.30 -0.23
C GLY A 136 15.98 20.44 -1.12
N VAL A 137 16.53 19.43 -1.79
CA VAL A 137 15.73 18.49 -2.60
C VAL A 137 14.85 17.63 -1.70
N LEU A 138 15.39 17.05 -0.62
CA LEU A 138 14.60 16.23 0.29
C LEU A 138 13.48 17.03 0.99
N ALA A 139 13.70 18.31 1.29
CA ALA A 139 12.68 19.20 1.85
C ALA A 139 11.49 19.41 0.90
N ILE A 140 11.74 19.51 -0.41
CA ILE A 140 10.69 19.61 -1.44
C ILE A 140 9.85 18.32 -1.51
N HIS A 141 10.50 17.18 -1.27
CA HIS A 141 9.94 15.83 -1.39
C HIS A 141 9.69 15.17 -0.02
N ASN A 142 9.42 15.96 1.01
CA ASN A 142 9.46 15.53 2.42
C ASN A 142 8.40 14.49 2.84
N ASP A 143 7.40 14.20 2.03
CA ASP A 143 6.41 13.12 2.21
C ASP A 143 6.51 12.02 1.15
N GLN A 144 7.47 12.11 0.23
CA GLN A 144 7.73 11.07 -0.76
C GLN A 144 8.74 10.06 -0.24
N TYR A 145 8.62 8.84 -0.76
CA TYR A 145 9.60 7.78 -0.58
C TYR A 145 10.61 7.79 -1.73
N ILE A 146 11.75 7.13 -1.54
CA ILE A 146 12.68 6.79 -2.60
C ILE A 146 12.75 5.26 -2.78
N PRO A 147 13.19 4.76 -3.94
CA PRO A 147 13.25 3.32 -4.22
C PRO A 147 14.05 2.46 -3.23
N SER A 148 14.99 3.04 -2.48
CA SER A 148 15.77 2.29 -1.49
C SER A 148 15.06 2.09 -0.15
N ASP A 149 13.95 2.79 0.09
CA ASP A 149 13.23 2.76 1.37
C ASP A 149 12.63 1.36 1.63
N PHE A 150 12.20 0.68 0.59
CA PHE A 150 11.64 -0.67 0.58
C PHE A 150 11.83 -1.28 -0.82
N ASP A 151 11.67 -2.59 -0.95
CA ASP A 151 11.97 -3.30 -2.20
C ASP A 151 10.72 -3.42 -3.10
N ILE A 152 9.55 -3.59 -2.46
CA ILE A 152 8.27 -3.85 -3.11
C ILE A 152 7.18 -2.96 -2.49
N VAL A 153 6.25 -2.49 -3.33
CA VAL A 153 4.96 -1.94 -2.89
C VAL A 153 3.85 -2.91 -3.24
N VAL A 154 2.97 -3.20 -2.28
CA VAL A 154 1.73 -3.95 -2.51
C VAL A 154 0.53 -3.05 -2.28
N SER A 155 -0.46 -3.13 -3.17
CA SER A 155 -1.71 -2.40 -3.03
C SER A 155 -2.95 -3.18 -3.41
N SER A 156 -3.99 -3.03 -2.58
CA SER A 156 -5.36 -3.44 -2.89
C SER A 156 -6.11 -2.33 -3.63
N ILE A 157 -6.93 -2.74 -4.61
CA ILE A 157 -7.76 -1.81 -5.38
C ILE A 157 -9.03 -1.37 -4.63
N GLY A 158 -9.43 -2.04 -3.55
CA GLY A 158 -10.72 -1.83 -2.88
C GLY A 158 -11.01 -0.37 -2.53
N ASN A 159 -10.02 0.38 -2.05
CA ASN A 159 -10.22 1.80 -1.71
C ASN A 159 -10.58 2.68 -2.92
N ALA A 160 -10.22 2.29 -4.14
CA ALA A 160 -10.47 3.07 -5.35
C ALA A 160 -11.97 3.30 -5.60
N PHE A 161 -12.82 2.46 -5.01
CA PHE A 161 -14.27 2.41 -5.22
C PHE A 161 -15.09 2.94 -4.04
N TYR A 162 -14.42 3.45 -3.00
CA TYR A 162 -15.09 4.19 -1.93
C TYR A 162 -15.36 5.63 -2.36
N THR A 163 -16.52 6.15 -1.96
CA THR A 163 -16.92 7.54 -2.13
C THR A 163 -17.18 8.18 -0.77
N THR A 164 -17.00 9.49 -0.68
CA THR A 164 -17.43 10.24 0.51
C THR A 164 -18.92 10.54 0.36
N ASP A 165 -19.71 10.08 1.32
CA ASP A 165 -21.11 10.49 1.42
C ASP A 165 -21.17 11.97 1.82
N LYS A 166 -21.94 12.76 1.07
CA LYS A 166 -21.98 14.23 1.25
C LYS A 166 -22.76 14.66 2.49
N THR A 167 -23.62 13.79 3.02
CA THR A 167 -24.51 14.10 4.14
C THR A 167 -23.82 13.80 5.48
N THR A 168 -23.20 12.63 5.58
CA THR A 168 -22.55 12.12 6.78
C THR A 168 -21.06 12.44 6.82
N GLY A 169 -20.45 12.74 5.66
CA GLY A 169 -18.99 12.88 5.53
C GLY A 169 -18.24 11.54 5.65
N LEU A 170 -18.96 10.41 5.79
CA LEU A 170 -18.38 9.09 5.96
C LEU A 170 -17.96 8.47 4.62
N PHE A 171 -17.09 7.48 4.70
CA PHE A 171 -16.60 6.76 3.52
C PHE A 171 -17.44 5.51 3.30
N GLU A 172 -18.16 5.49 2.19
CA GLU A 172 -19.09 4.41 1.87
C GLU A 172 -18.64 3.65 0.63
N TRP A 173 -18.91 2.35 0.63
CA TRP A 173 -18.75 1.51 -0.53
C TRP A 173 -19.92 1.78 -1.49
N SER A 174 -19.65 2.55 -2.54
CA SER A 174 -20.66 2.91 -3.54
C SER A 174 -20.01 3.02 -4.94
N PRO A 175 -19.58 1.89 -5.53
CA PRO A 175 -18.98 1.89 -6.85
C PRO A 175 -19.98 2.35 -7.92
N SER A 176 -19.51 3.23 -8.82
CA SER A 176 -20.29 3.61 -10.00
C SER A 176 -20.51 2.41 -10.95
N LYS A 177 -21.48 2.50 -11.87
CA LYS A 177 -21.68 1.46 -12.90
C LYS A 177 -20.39 1.10 -13.65
N LYS A 178 -19.61 2.11 -14.08
CA LYS A 178 -18.31 1.93 -14.75
C LYS A 178 -17.26 1.22 -13.89
N ALA A 179 -17.38 1.31 -12.56
CA ALA A 179 -16.50 0.60 -11.63
C ALA A 179 -16.96 -0.85 -11.45
N ASN A 180 -18.27 -1.11 -11.38
CA ASN A 180 -18.80 -2.47 -11.38
C ASN A 180 -18.42 -3.22 -12.66
N ASP A 181 -18.64 -2.61 -13.82
CA ASP A 181 -18.27 -3.19 -15.13
C ASP A 181 -16.76 -3.54 -15.19
N PHE A 182 -15.91 -2.70 -14.55
CA PHE A 182 -14.48 -2.96 -14.45
C PHE A 182 -14.13 -4.12 -13.52
N LEU A 183 -14.81 -4.24 -12.38
CA LEU A 183 -14.60 -5.35 -11.44
C LEU A 183 -15.08 -6.69 -12.03
N ASP A 184 -16.19 -6.68 -12.77
CA ASP A 184 -16.67 -7.85 -13.53
C ASP A 184 -15.61 -8.28 -14.56
N LYS A 185 -15.06 -7.32 -15.30
CA LYS A 185 -13.97 -7.56 -16.24
C LYS A 185 -12.71 -8.12 -15.58
N LEU A 186 -12.39 -7.71 -14.35
CA LEU A 186 -11.25 -8.25 -13.58
C LEU A 186 -11.48 -9.70 -13.08
N GLY A 187 -12.67 -10.25 -13.28
CA GLY A 187 -13.00 -11.64 -12.96
C GLY A 187 -13.86 -11.80 -11.72
N PHE A 188 -14.62 -10.78 -11.31
CA PHE A 188 -15.67 -10.98 -10.31
C PHE A 188 -16.74 -11.95 -10.85
N THR A 189 -17.16 -12.91 -10.02
CA THR A 189 -18.07 -13.99 -10.44
C THR A 189 -19.38 -14.03 -9.65
N GLY A 190 -19.61 -13.10 -8.72
CA GLY A 190 -20.80 -13.09 -7.84
C GLY A 190 -20.76 -14.09 -6.67
N LYS A 191 -19.75 -14.97 -6.60
CA LYS A 191 -19.62 -15.97 -5.52
C LYS A 191 -19.25 -15.38 -4.16
N GLU A 192 -18.64 -14.20 -4.14
CA GLU A 192 -18.31 -13.45 -2.94
C GLU A 192 -18.92 -12.04 -3.01
N ASN A 193 -18.85 -11.28 -1.92
CA ASN A 193 -19.26 -9.89 -1.95
C ASN A 193 -18.28 -9.09 -2.86
N LEU A 194 -18.81 -8.22 -3.72
CA LEU A 194 -18.01 -7.39 -4.64
C LEU A 194 -16.94 -6.55 -3.93
N ARG A 195 -17.26 -6.05 -2.73
CA ARG A 195 -16.33 -5.32 -1.88
C ARG A 195 -15.15 -6.20 -1.49
N ASP A 196 -15.42 -7.41 -1.03
CA ASP A 196 -14.40 -8.34 -0.56
C ASP A 196 -13.50 -8.78 -1.73
N PHE A 197 -14.09 -9.05 -2.89
CA PHE A 197 -13.34 -9.30 -4.14
C PHE A 197 -12.37 -8.16 -4.45
N ALA A 198 -12.83 -6.90 -4.42
CA ALA A 198 -11.99 -5.75 -4.68
C ALA A 198 -10.88 -5.56 -3.63
N PHE A 199 -11.14 -5.88 -2.36
CA PHE A 199 -10.11 -5.84 -1.32
C PHE A 199 -9.06 -6.93 -1.47
N LYS A 200 -9.47 -8.15 -1.82
CA LYS A 200 -8.56 -9.28 -2.08
C LYS A 200 -7.80 -9.15 -3.39
N THR A 201 -8.29 -8.33 -4.32
CA THR A 201 -7.59 -8.02 -5.57
C THR A 201 -6.41 -7.09 -5.27
N MET A 202 -5.23 -7.69 -5.12
CA MET A 202 -3.98 -7.02 -4.79
C MET A 202 -2.96 -7.11 -5.93
N PHE A 203 -2.16 -6.05 -6.08
CA PHE A 203 -1.07 -5.95 -7.04
C PHE A 203 0.23 -5.59 -6.33
N ALA A 204 1.34 -6.07 -6.87
CA ALA A 204 2.70 -5.82 -6.39
C ALA A 204 3.57 -5.19 -7.47
N VAL A 205 4.57 -4.40 -7.08
CA VAL A 205 5.53 -3.78 -7.99
C VAL A 205 6.85 -3.51 -7.27
N LYS A 206 7.98 -3.54 -8.00
CA LYS A 206 9.27 -3.08 -7.44
C LYS A 206 9.22 -1.59 -7.17
N ALA A 207 9.77 -1.17 -6.04
CA ALA A 207 9.87 0.25 -5.68
C ALA A 207 10.63 1.07 -6.74
N SER A 208 11.69 0.50 -7.34
CA SER A 208 12.44 1.13 -8.43
C SER A 208 11.62 1.40 -9.68
N ASN A 209 10.63 0.56 -9.99
CA ASN A 209 9.73 0.77 -11.12
C ASN A 209 8.70 1.91 -10.87
N LEU A 210 8.58 2.37 -9.62
CA LEU A 210 7.70 3.48 -9.26
C LEU A 210 8.39 4.84 -9.30
N ALA A 211 9.72 4.89 -9.39
CA ALA A 211 10.45 6.15 -9.42
C ALA A 211 9.99 7.06 -10.56
N ILE A 212 9.92 8.37 -10.31
CA ILE A 212 9.80 9.39 -11.35
C ILE A 212 11.05 9.28 -12.25
N GLY A 213 10.83 9.13 -13.56
CA GLY A 213 11.84 8.77 -14.56
C GLY A 213 11.70 7.35 -15.10
N VAL A 214 11.01 6.47 -14.36
CA VAL A 214 10.76 5.07 -14.77
C VAL A 214 9.26 4.77 -14.89
N SER A 215 8.46 5.29 -13.97
CA SER A 215 7.04 4.95 -13.86
C SER A 215 6.12 5.56 -14.92
N GLY A 216 6.61 6.52 -15.71
CA GLY A 216 5.79 7.32 -16.62
C GLY A 216 4.99 8.44 -15.93
N VAL A 217 5.13 8.61 -14.60
CA VAL A 217 4.48 9.69 -13.84
C VAL A 217 5.43 10.88 -13.70
N ILE A 218 4.93 12.09 -13.95
CA ILE A 218 5.66 13.35 -13.76
C ILE A 218 5.53 13.81 -12.30
N CYS A 219 6.61 14.34 -11.75
CA CYS A 219 6.63 14.98 -10.45
C CYS A 219 5.65 16.16 -10.38
N THR A 220 4.83 16.21 -9.34
CA THR A 220 3.86 17.30 -9.12
C THR A 220 4.33 18.31 -8.07
N ARG A 221 5.59 18.26 -7.63
CA ARG A 221 6.13 19.21 -6.65
C ARG A 221 6.47 20.52 -7.35
N GLU A 222 5.80 21.59 -6.91
CA GLU A 222 5.93 22.92 -7.49
C GLU A 222 7.38 23.42 -7.53
N LEU A 223 8.17 23.12 -6.49
CA LEU A 223 9.56 23.56 -6.38
C LEU A 223 10.58 22.57 -6.97
N CYS A 224 10.14 21.42 -7.47
CA CYS A 224 11.04 20.44 -8.08
C CYS A 224 11.38 20.87 -9.50
N ARG A 225 12.67 21.03 -9.79
CA ARG A 225 13.15 21.44 -11.12
C ARG A 225 13.33 20.26 -12.09
N ASP A 226 13.56 19.06 -11.56
CA ASP A 226 13.68 17.84 -12.36
C ASP A 226 12.39 17.02 -12.27
N THR A 227 11.34 17.52 -12.91
CA THR A 227 10.01 16.90 -12.76
C THR A 227 9.88 15.55 -13.46
N THR A 228 10.85 15.17 -14.30
CA THR A 228 10.80 13.94 -15.09
C THR A 228 11.76 12.87 -14.61
N ALA A 229 12.79 13.19 -13.81
CA ALA A 229 13.78 12.23 -13.35
C ALA A 229 14.25 12.45 -11.90
N CYS A 230 13.47 13.11 -11.03
CA CYS A 230 13.87 13.33 -9.63
C CYS A 230 14.01 12.06 -8.78
N ASN A 231 13.70 10.87 -9.31
CA ASN A 231 13.92 9.56 -8.69
C ASN A 231 13.14 9.31 -7.37
N PHE A 232 12.24 10.22 -6.97
CA PHE A 232 11.28 9.96 -5.90
C PHE A 232 10.12 9.11 -6.40
N ILE A 233 9.52 8.33 -5.51
CA ILE A 233 8.26 7.65 -5.77
C ILE A 233 7.14 8.72 -5.73
N PRO A 234 6.28 8.84 -6.76
CA PRO A 234 5.20 9.81 -6.75
C PRO A 234 4.21 9.47 -5.63
N ASN A 235 3.59 10.49 -5.04
CA ASN A 235 2.56 10.28 -4.02
C ASN A 235 1.37 9.43 -4.50
N TYR A 236 1.15 9.42 -5.81
CA TYR A 236 0.07 8.69 -6.47
C TYR A 236 0.58 7.89 -7.69
N PRO A 237 1.34 6.80 -7.49
CA PRO A 237 1.68 5.92 -8.60
C PRO A 237 0.42 5.27 -9.17
N ILE A 238 0.51 4.84 -10.43
CA ILE A 238 -0.65 4.40 -11.22
C ILE A 238 -0.55 2.90 -11.50
N ILE A 239 -1.64 2.18 -11.32
CA ILE A 239 -1.88 0.87 -11.91
C ILE A 239 -2.73 1.13 -13.17
N SER A 240 -2.20 0.85 -14.35
CA SER A 240 -2.90 1.08 -15.62
C SER A 240 -3.44 -0.23 -16.18
N PHE A 241 -4.61 -0.19 -16.82
CA PHE A 241 -5.23 -1.33 -17.47
C PHE A 241 -5.69 -0.92 -18.87
N GLU A 242 -5.28 -1.69 -19.88
CA GLU A 242 -5.80 -1.52 -21.24
C GLU A 242 -7.29 -1.86 -21.31
N LYS A 243 -7.97 -1.35 -22.34
CA LYS A 243 -9.42 -1.46 -22.55
C LYS A 243 -10.00 -2.86 -22.31
N ASN A 244 -9.28 -3.90 -22.69
CA ASN A 244 -9.73 -5.30 -22.51
C ASN A 244 -8.80 -6.15 -21.61
N ALA A 245 -7.83 -5.54 -20.92
CA ALA A 245 -6.90 -6.28 -20.09
C ALA A 245 -7.47 -6.62 -18.70
N GLN A 246 -7.31 -7.87 -18.28
CA GLN A 246 -7.59 -8.35 -16.92
C GLN A 246 -6.38 -8.19 -15.98
N LYS A 247 -5.22 -7.82 -16.55
CA LYS A 247 -3.97 -7.58 -15.83
C LYS A 247 -3.51 -6.15 -16.07
N PRO A 248 -2.70 -5.58 -15.17
CA PRO A 248 -2.11 -4.27 -15.40
C PRO A 248 -1.26 -4.25 -16.67
N ALA A 249 -1.30 -3.12 -17.37
CA ALA A 249 -0.53 -2.85 -18.59
C ALA A 249 0.91 -2.42 -18.29
N ASN A 250 1.15 -1.91 -17.07
CA ASN A 250 2.45 -1.47 -16.61
C ASN A 250 3.09 -2.50 -15.66
N ARG A 251 4.18 -2.13 -14.97
CA ARG A 251 5.03 -3.06 -14.20
C ARG A 251 4.39 -3.67 -12.94
N TRP A 252 3.11 -3.39 -12.68
CA TRP A 252 2.37 -4.02 -11.58
C TRP A 252 1.96 -5.44 -11.96
N VAL A 253 2.12 -6.38 -11.04
CA VAL A 253 1.74 -7.78 -11.22
C VAL A 253 0.66 -8.18 -10.21
N PRO A 254 -0.29 -9.05 -10.57
CA PRO A 254 -1.21 -9.63 -9.59
C PRO A 254 -0.43 -10.29 -8.44
N LEU A 255 -0.85 -10.12 -7.19
CA LEU A 255 -0.11 -10.65 -6.04
C LEU A 255 0.06 -12.18 -6.11
N ARG A 256 -0.93 -12.90 -6.67
CA ARG A 256 -0.84 -14.35 -6.94
C ARG A 256 0.32 -14.76 -7.87
N GLU A 257 0.89 -13.82 -8.62
CA GLU A 257 2.01 -14.02 -9.55
C GLU A 257 3.33 -13.46 -8.97
N VAL A 258 3.36 -13.07 -7.70
CA VAL A 258 4.49 -12.36 -7.07
C VAL A 258 5.77 -13.19 -6.95
N LEU A 259 5.69 -14.52 -7.00
CA LEU A 259 6.86 -15.38 -6.89
C LEU A 259 7.94 -15.04 -7.93
N ARG A 260 7.52 -14.78 -9.18
CA ARG A 260 8.44 -14.35 -10.25
C ARG A 260 9.13 -13.02 -9.94
N LEU A 261 8.41 -12.11 -9.28
CA LEU A 261 8.95 -10.83 -8.87
C LEU A 261 9.99 -10.99 -7.75
N PHE A 262 9.74 -11.90 -6.80
CA PHE A 262 10.63 -12.17 -5.66
C PHE A 262 11.88 -12.93 -6.08
N ASP A 263 11.75 -13.85 -7.03
CA ASP A 263 12.86 -14.55 -7.68
C ASP A 263 13.96 -13.60 -8.17
N GLU A 264 13.58 -12.44 -8.72
CA GLU A 264 14.53 -11.44 -9.21
C GLU A 264 15.39 -10.81 -8.10
N PHE A 265 14.95 -10.87 -6.85
CA PHE A 265 15.75 -10.40 -5.70
C PHE A 265 16.68 -11.49 -5.19
N VAL A 266 16.27 -12.76 -5.31
CA VAL A 266 16.99 -13.88 -4.70
C VAL A 266 17.98 -14.54 -5.64
N ARG A 267 17.77 -14.48 -6.95
CA ARG A 267 18.73 -14.93 -7.97
C ARG A 267 20.08 -14.22 -7.76
N ILE A 268 21.14 -15.01 -7.87
CA ILE A 268 22.54 -14.59 -7.79
C ILE A 268 23.02 -14.37 -9.22
#